data_AF-A0A6G0YDG9-F1
#
_entry.id   AF-A0A6G0YDG9-F1
#
_cell.length_a   1.000
_cell.length_b   1.000
_cell.length_c   1.000
_cell.angle_alpha   90.00
_cell.angle_beta   90.00
_cell.angle_gamma   90.00
#
_symmetry.space_group_name_H-M   'P 1'
#
loop_
_entity.id
_entity.type
_entity.pdbx_description
1 polymer ?
#
loop_
_entity_poly.entity_id
_entity_poly.type
_entity_poly.pdbx_seq_one_letter_code
_entity_poly.pdbx_strand_id
1 'polypeptide(L)'
;MARCTITCPCCWRFKFSAEEMEQRYRSKEIDKLIDKDKHLLRRQVKLLLLGAGESGKSTFLKQMRIIHGIHFEPELVIEYQHIIYQNILRGMKVLADARQKLSIPWENPDNNKNAEFILSFDNRTTLDTRLFQSYAPSMYCLWKDAAIKRAFERRREFQLSDSVQYFLDNIENIARSDYLPTNKDILHARRATKGIYEFTIPINNIPFRFVDVGGQRSQRQKWFQCFDSVTSILFLVSSSEFDQVLVEDRYVLCEFEKYKVQ
;
A
#
# COMPACT_ATOMS: atom_id res chain seq x y z
N MET A 1 -31.43 46.60 49.57
CA MET A 1 -30.38 45.58 49.32
C MET A 1 -30.60 44.96 47.94
N ALA A 2 -29.92 45.48 46.92
CA ALA A 2 -30.01 44.95 45.56
C ALA A 2 -29.09 43.73 45.42
N ARG A 3 -29.66 42.56 45.11
CA ARG A 3 -28.89 41.36 44.75
C ARG A 3 -28.34 41.56 43.34
N CYS A 4 -27.09 42.00 43.24
CA CYS A 4 -26.39 42.08 41.97
C CYS A 4 -26.16 40.65 41.44
N THR A 5 -26.85 40.30 40.37
CA THR A 5 -26.76 38.99 39.71
C THR A 5 -25.39 38.80 39.06
N ILE A 6 -24.85 37.60 39.22
CA ILE A 6 -23.45 37.17 39.10
C ILE A 6 -23.06 36.95 37.63
N THR A 7 -23.34 37.91 36.74
CA THR A 7 -23.05 37.81 35.30
C THR A 7 -22.28 39.02 34.77
N CYS A 8 -21.71 39.87 35.63
CA CYS A 8 -20.84 40.96 35.19
C CYS A 8 -19.39 40.48 34.97
N PRO A 9 -18.75 40.78 33.83
CA PRO A 9 -17.31 40.57 33.60
C PRO A 9 -16.44 41.24 34.66
N CYS A 10 -16.95 42.32 35.27
CA CYS A 10 -16.30 43.08 36.33
C CYS A 10 -16.13 42.28 37.65
N CYS A 11 -16.99 41.30 37.93
CA CYS A 11 -16.91 40.46 39.13
C CYS A 11 -15.92 39.28 39.01
N TRP A 12 -15.43 38.99 37.80
CA TRP A 12 -14.48 37.89 37.57
C TRP A 12 -13.06 38.26 38.01
N ARG A 13 -12.68 39.55 37.96
CA ARG A 13 -11.39 40.07 38.39
C ARG A 13 -11.12 39.98 39.90
N PHE A 14 -12.16 39.84 40.72
CA PHE A 14 -12.02 39.77 42.19
C PHE A 14 -12.01 38.34 42.74
N LYS A 15 -12.30 37.32 41.91
CA LYS A 15 -12.43 35.92 42.36
C LYS A 15 -11.36 34.98 41.83
N PHE A 16 -10.63 35.39 40.79
CA PHE A 16 -9.68 34.52 40.12
C PHE A 16 -8.38 35.26 39.84
N SER A 17 -7.25 34.58 40.03
CA SER A 17 -5.95 35.12 39.62
C SER A 17 -5.93 35.32 38.10
N ALA A 18 -5.01 36.15 37.60
CA ALA A 18 -4.82 36.32 36.17
C ALA A 18 -4.57 34.97 35.46
N GLU A 19 -3.84 34.08 36.14
CA GLU A 19 -3.53 32.73 35.68
C GLU A 19 -4.78 31.83 35.61
N GLU A 20 -5.66 31.89 36.61
CA GLU A 20 -6.93 31.13 36.60
C GLU A 20 -7.91 31.64 35.52
N MET A 21 -7.90 32.94 35.22
CA MET A 21 -8.66 33.49 34.09
C MET A 21 -8.11 33.03 32.74
N GLU A 22 -6.78 33.00 32.58
CA GLU A 22 -6.13 32.50 31.37
C GLU A 22 -6.39 30.99 31.17
N GLN A 23 -6.27 30.19 32.23
CA GLN A 23 -6.59 28.76 32.21
C GLN A 23 -8.04 28.50 31.80
N ARG A 24 -8.99 29.27 32.33
CA ARG A 24 -10.40 29.16 31.90
C ARG A 24 -10.62 29.58 30.45
N TYR A 25 -9.91 30.58 29.97
CA TYR A 25 -9.99 30.99 28.57
C TYR A 25 -9.47 29.87 27.66
N ARG A 26 -8.30 29.31 27.96
CA ARG A 26 -7.74 28.14 27.25
C ARG A 26 -8.68 26.93 27.32
N SER A 27 -9.25 26.62 28.49
CA SER A 27 -10.22 25.53 28.65
C SER A 27 -11.44 25.71 27.75
N LYS A 28 -12.01 26.91 27.70
CA LYS A 28 -13.14 27.21 26.82
C LYS A 28 -12.79 27.11 25.34
N GLU A 29 -11.55 27.46 24.95
CA GLU A 29 -11.08 27.27 23.58
C GLU A 29 -10.92 25.80 23.23
N ILE A 30 -10.37 24.99 24.14
CA ILE A 30 -10.26 23.54 24.00
C ILE A 30 -11.66 22.90 23.86
N ASP A 31 -12.62 23.27 24.72
CA ASP A 31 -13.99 22.75 24.66
C ASP A 31 -14.65 23.04 23.31
N LYS A 32 -14.44 24.26 22.76
CA LYS A 32 -14.93 24.63 21.42
C LYS A 32 -14.30 23.79 20.31
N LEU A 33 -13.01 23.46 20.43
CA LEU A 33 -12.32 22.59 19.46
C LEU A 33 -12.86 21.16 19.55
N ILE A 34 -13.03 20.63 20.77
CA ILE A 34 -13.59 19.30 21.01
C ILE A 34 -14.99 19.17 20.42
N ASP A 35 -15.86 20.17 20.60
CA ASP A 35 -17.22 20.11 20.06
C ASP A 35 -17.22 20.16 18.53
N LYS A 36 -16.33 20.95 17.91
CA LYS A 36 -16.14 20.93 16.45
C LYS A 36 -15.68 19.56 15.95
N ASP A 37 -14.71 18.95 16.62
CA ASP A 37 -14.19 17.63 16.24
C ASP A 37 -15.26 16.54 16.41
N LYS A 38 -16.06 16.59 17.49
CA LYS A 38 -17.22 15.70 17.67
C LYS A 38 -18.20 15.81 16.50
N HIS A 39 -18.49 17.02 16.01
CA HIS A 39 -19.38 17.20 14.87
C HIS A 39 -18.80 16.62 13.58
N LEU A 40 -17.49 16.75 13.35
CA LEU A 40 -16.81 16.13 12.21
C LEU A 40 -16.82 14.61 12.30
N LEU A 41 -16.50 14.06 13.48
CA LEU A 41 -16.50 12.61 13.73
C LEU A 41 -17.89 12.00 13.54
N ARG A 42 -18.96 12.68 13.97
CA ARG A 42 -20.35 12.21 13.76
C ARG A 42 -20.75 12.11 12.29
N ARG A 43 -20.15 12.93 11.41
CA ARG A 43 -20.41 12.92 9.96
C ARG A 43 -19.46 12.03 9.18
N GLN A 44 -18.40 11.54 9.83
CA GLN A 44 -17.40 10.69 9.20
C GLN A 44 -17.95 9.30 8.93
N VAL A 45 -17.73 8.83 7.71
CA VAL A 45 -18.06 7.46 7.31
C VAL A 45 -16.78 6.63 7.41
N LYS A 46 -16.72 5.69 8.35
CA LYS A 46 -15.56 4.81 8.54
C LYS A 46 -15.76 3.51 7.76
N LEU A 47 -14.91 3.28 6.76
CA LEU A 47 -14.92 2.09 5.90
C LEU A 47 -13.71 1.20 6.20
N LEU A 48 -13.96 -0.07 6.55
CA LEU A 48 -12.90 -1.05 6.78
C LEU A 48 -12.70 -1.92 5.53
N LEU A 49 -11.47 -1.96 5.00
CA LEU A 49 -11.10 -2.81 3.87
C LEU A 49 -10.62 -4.17 4.39
N LEU A 50 -11.33 -5.24 4.08
CA LEU A 50 -10.95 -6.61 4.43
C LEU A 50 -10.71 -7.47 3.19
N GLY A 51 -10.01 -8.59 3.37
CA GLY A 51 -9.71 -9.55 2.32
C GLY A 51 -8.34 -10.19 2.50
N ALA A 52 -8.10 -11.30 1.82
CA ALA A 52 -6.83 -12.03 1.84
C ALA A 52 -5.63 -11.16 1.43
N GLY A 53 -4.40 -11.65 1.65
CA GLY A 53 -3.22 -11.04 1.04
C GLY A 53 -3.46 -10.87 -0.46
N GLU A 54 -2.96 -9.76 -1.04
CA GLU A 54 -2.97 -9.56 -2.50
C GLU A 54 -4.34 -9.31 -3.15
N SER A 55 -5.42 -9.34 -2.38
CA SER A 55 -6.80 -9.12 -2.87
C SER A 55 -7.11 -7.72 -3.45
N GLY A 56 -6.13 -6.83 -3.55
CA GLY A 56 -6.29 -5.50 -4.15
C GLY A 56 -6.73 -4.36 -3.21
N LYS A 57 -6.80 -4.57 -1.89
CA LYS A 57 -7.19 -3.53 -0.90
C LYS A 57 -6.41 -2.22 -1.05
N SER A 58 -5.09 -2.30 -0.97
CA SER A 58 -4.24 -1.10 -1.08
C SER A 58 -4.31 -0.49 -2.48
N THR A 59 -4.54 -1.29 -3.53
CA THR A 59 -4.75 -0.81 -4.90
C THR A 59 -6.06 -0.03 -5.01
N PHE A 60 -7.14 -0.53 -4.42
CA PHE A 60 -8.42 0.19 -4.31
C PHE A 60 -8.22 1.54 -3.60
N LEU A 61 -7.50 1.56 -2.47
CA LEU A 61 -7.26 2.81 -1.74
C LEU A 61 -6.40 3.80 -2.54
N LYS A 62 -5.37 3.32 -3.24
CA LYS A 62 -4.58 4.15 -4.17
C LYS A 62 -5.44 4.75 -5.28
N GLN A 63 -6.34 3.97 -5.88
CA GLN A 63 -7.30 4.45 -6.87
C GLN A 63 -8.21 5.52 -6.29
N MET A 64 -8.78 5.29 -5.10
CA MET A 64 -9.64 6.26 -4.43
C MET A 64 -8.94 7.60 -4.21
N ARG A 65 -7.65 7.61 -3.89
CA ARG A 65 -6.85 8.84 -3.81
C ARG A 65 -6.76 9.55 -5.16
N ILE A 66 -6.38 8.81 -6.21
CA ILE A 66 -6.16 9.37 -7.55
C ILE A 66 -7.45 9.98 -8.11
N ILE A 67 -8.59 9.28 -8.04
CA ILE A 67 -9.85 9.76 -8.63
C ILE A 67 -10.43 10.99 -7.89
N HIS A 68 -10.09 11.18 -6.61
CA HIS A 68 -10.49 12.35 -5.82
C HIS A 68 -9.45 13.47 -5.84
N GLY A 69 -8.46 13.41 -6.76
CA GLY A 69 -7.47 14.46 -6.94
C GLY A 69 -6.45 14.59 -5.80
N ILE A 70 -6.30 13.55 -4.97
CA ILE A 70 -5.34 13.54 -3.87
C ILE A 70 -4.02 13.01 -4.39
N HIS A 71 -3.05 13.90 -4.53
CA HIS A 71 -1.71 13.57 -5.00
C HIS A 71 -0.90 12.75 -3.97
N PHE A 72 0.14 12.08 -4.45
CA PHE A 72 1.13 11.44 -3.59
C PHE A 72 2.22 12.46 -3.28
N GLU A 73 2.61 12.54 -2.01
CA GLU A 73 3.71 13.41 -1.59
C GLU A 73 5.01 13.02 -2.31
N PRO A 74 5.89 13.97 -2.66
CA PRO A 74 7.12 13.71 -3.40
C PRO A 74 8.00 12.63 -2.75
N GLU A 75 8.10 12.63 -1.41
CA GLU A 75 8.87 11.65 -0.65
C GLU A 75 8.30 10.23 -0.81
N LEU A 76 6.97 10.12 -0.86
CA LEU A 76 6.28 8.84 -1.07
C LEU A 76 6.43 8.36 -2.51
N VAL A 77 6.47 9.27 -3.50
CA VAL A 77 6.76 8.93 -4.90
C VAL A 77 8.17 8.36 -5.02
N ILE A 78 9.16 8.96 -4.35
CA ILE A 78 10.53 8.43 -4.28
C ILE A 78 10.56 7.07 -3.59
N GLU A 79 9.81 6.87 -2.49
CA GLU A 79 9.70 5.56 -1.85
C GLU A 79 9.16 4.50 -2.84
N TYR A 80 8.11 4.84 -3.60
CA TYR A 80 7.55 3.95 -4.62
C TYR A 80 8.54 3.62 -5.73
N GLN A 81 9.42 4.54 -6.11
CA GLN A 81 10.48 4.29 -7.09
C GLN A 81 11.36 3.10 -6.66
N HIS A 82 11.83 3.11 -5.41
CA HIS A 82 12.64 2.03 -4.85
C HIS A 82 11.86 0.72 -4.77
N ILE A 83 10.57 0.78 -4.40
CA ILE A 83 9.69 -0.40 -4.37
C ILE A 83 9.52 -0.99 -5.78
N ILE A 84 9.34 -0.16 -6.79
CA ILE A 84 9.19 -0.60 -8.19
C ILE A 84 10.46 -1.30 -8.66
N TYR A 85 11.64 -0.72 -8.42
CA TYR A 85 12.92 -1.37 -8.76
C TYR A 85 13.06 -2.75 -8.11
N GLN A 86 12.73 -2.86 -6.82
CA GLN A 86 12.73 -4.14 -6.11
C GLN A 86 11.72 -5.14 -6.68
N ASN A 87 10.52 -4.68 -7.05
CA ASN A 87 9.48 -5.53 -7.64
C ASN A 87 9.92 -6.12 -8.98
N ILE A 88 10.53 -5.31 -9.84
CA ILE A 88 11.03 -5.72 -11.15
C ILE A 88 12.12 -6.77 -11.00
N LEU A 89 13.14 -6.47 -10.21
CA LEU A 89 14.29 -7.35 -10.04
C LEU A 89 13.87 -8.69 -9.40
N ARG A 90 13.04 -8.64 -8.35
CA ARG A 90 12.49 -9.85 -7.74
C ARG A 90 11.65 -10.66 -8.73
N GLY A 91 10.81 -10.00 -9.53
CA GLY A 91 10.02 -10.63 -10.58
C GLY A 91 10.88 -11.37 -11.60
N MET A 92 11.95 -10.74 -12.08
CA MET A 92 12.88 -11.36 -13.01
C MET A 92 13.65 -12.53 -12.37
N LYS A 93 14.07 -12.43 -11.11
CA LYS A 93 14.69 -13.54 -10.37
C LYS A 93 13.78 -14.76 -10.30
N VAL A 94 12.49 -14.55 -9.99
CA VAL A 94 11.50 -15.63 -9.98
C VAL A 94 11.35 -16.27 -11.35
N LEU A 95 11.30 -15.47 -12.43
CA LEU A 95 11.21 -15.99 -13.79
C LEU A 95 12.44 -16.81 -14.19
N ALA A 96 13.64 -16.35 -13.86
CA ALA A 96 14.89 -17.06 -14.14
C ALA A 96 14.98 -18.39 -13.37
N ASP A 97 14.63 -18.39 -12.08
CA ASP A 97 14.58 -19.59 -11.24
C ASP A 97 13.50 -20.59 -11.72
N ALA A 98 12.31 -20.08 -12.06
CA ALA A 98 11.23 -20.90 -12.60
C ALA A 98 11.63 -21.55 -13.93
N ARG A 99 12.25 -20.79 -14.85
CA ARG A 99 12.80 -21.32 -16.12
C ARG A 99 13.71 -22.52 -15.87
N GLN A 100 14.61 -22.43 -14.88
CA GLN A 100 15.51 -23.53 -14.51
C GLN A 100 14.74 -24.74 -13.94
N LYS A 101 13.80 -24.52 -13.02
CA LYS A 101 13.00 -25.59 -12.40
C LYS A 101 12.09 -26.30 -13.39
N LEU A 102 11.60 -25.58 -14.38
CA LEU A 102 10.79 -26.12 -15.48
C LEU A 102 11.65 -26.75 -16.60
N SER A 103 12.98 -26.76 -16.43
CA SER A 103 13.94 -27.29 -17.40
C SER A 103 13.79 -26.70 -18.80
N ILE A 104 13.43 -25.42 -18.90
CA ILE A 104 13.29 -24.71 -20.18
C ILE A 104 14.67 -24.19 -20.61
N PRO A 105 15.25 -24.66 -21.73
CA PRO A 105 16.55 -24.18 -22.19
C PRO A 105 16.45 -22.73 -22.69
N TRP A 106 17.53 -21.97 -22.50
CA TRP A 106 17.68 -20.63 -23.07
C TRP A 106 17.58 -20.67 -24.59
N GLU A 107 16.92 -19.69 -25.18
CA GLU A 107 16.97 -19.49 -26.63
C GLU A 107 18.31 -18.87 -27.02
N ASN A 108 18.74 -17.84 -26.29
CA ASN A 108 20.08 -17.27 -26.42
C ASN A 108 20.99 -17.77 -25.28
N PRO A 109 22.04 -18.56 -25.57
CA PRO A 109 22.97 -19.06 -24.55
C PRO A 109 23.67 -17.96 -23.73
N ASP A 110 23.86 -16.76 -24.30
CA ASP A 110 24.50 -15.64 -23.59
C ASP A 110 23.65 -15.13 -22.41
N ASN A 111 22.34 -15.39 -22.43
CA ASN A 111 21.44 -15.03 -21.34
C ASN A 111 21.72 -15.81 -20.05
N ASN A 112 22.51 -16.88 -20.10
CA ASN A 112 22.97 -17.55 -18.88
C ASN A 112 23.76 -16.59 -17.98
N LYS A 113 24.65 -15.77 -18.55
CA LYS A 113 25.43 -14.77 -17.79
C LYS A 113 24.53 -13.68 -17.21
N ASN A 114 23.55 -13.22 -17.99
CA ASN A 114 22.57 -12.23 -17.55
C ASN A 114 21.73 -12.76 -16.37
N ALA A 115 21.33 -14.04 -16.43
CA ALA A 115 20.58 -14.68 -15.35
C ALA A 115 21.42 -14.84 -14.08
N GLU A 116 22.67 -15.31 -14.19
CA GLU A 116 23.59 -15.40 -13.06
C GLU A 116 23.81 -14.04 -12.39
N PHE A 117 24.00 -12.99 -13.20
CA PHE A 117 24.14 -11.63 -12.70
C PHE A 117 22.91 -11.17 -11.91
N ILE A 118 21.71 -11.36 -12.44
CA ILE A 118 20.44 -10.99 -11.76
C ILE A 118 20.22 -11.83 -10.48
N LEU A 119 20.55 -13.12 -10.53
CA LEU A 119 20.41 -14.01 -9.37
C LEU A 119 21.39 -13.65 -8.24
N SER A 120 22.56 -13.09 -8.58
CA SER A 120 23.59 -12.69 -7.60
C SER A 120 23.18 -11.53 -6.69
N PHE A 121 22.16 -10.73 -7.07
CA PHE A 121 21.71 -9.61 -6.26
C PHE A 121 21.24 -10.02 -4.85
N ASP A 122 21.80 -9.39 -3.81
CA ASP A 122 21.35 -9.57 -2.43
C ASP A 122 20.06 -8.77 -2.16
N ASN A 123 19.00 -9.48 -1.79
CA ASN A 123 17.70 -8.89 -1.46
C ASN A 123 17.74 -7.94 -0.25
N ARG A 124 18.83 -7.91 0.52
CA ARG A 124 19.04 -6.97 1.63
C ARG A 124 19.62 -5.63 1.17
N THR A 125 20.18 -5.56 -0.02
CA THR A 125 20.77 -4.34 -0.58
C THR A 125 19.68 -3.37 -1.03
N THR A 126 19.85 -2.10 -0.70
CA THR A 126 18.99 -1.03 -1.21
C THR A 126 19.26 -0.83 -2.70
N LEU A 127 18.21 -0.96 -3.52
CA LEU A 127 18.25 -0.67 -4.95
C LEU A 127 17.99 0.81 -5.19
N ASP A 128 19.07 1.57 -5.38
CA ASP A 128 18.99 2.93 -5.90
C ASP A 128 18.92 2.94 -7.44
N THR A 129 18.74 4.13 -8.02
CA THR A 129 18.65 4.31 -9.47
C THR A 129 19.90 3.81 -10.22
N ARG A 130 21.10 4.05 -9.68
CA ARG A 130 22.35 3.66 -10.36
C ARG A 130 22.51 2.15 -10.39
N LEU A 131 22.22 1.49 -9.27
CA LEU A 131 22.27 0.05 -9.17
C LEU A 131 21.18 -0.60 -10.02
N PHE A 132 19.95 -0.07 -10.02
CA PHE A 132 18.90 -0.58 -10.90
C PHE A 132 19.28 -0.48 -12.39
N GLN A 133 19.89 0.64 -12.78
CA GLN A 133 20.38 0.85 -14.15
C GLN A 133 21.43 -0.17 -14.59
N SER A 134 22.29 -0.65 -13.70
CA SER A 134 23.29 -1.67 -14.06
C SER A 134 22.63 -3.03 -14.34
N TYR A 135 21.50 -3.35 -13.71
CA TYR A 135 20.74 -4.58 -13.94
C TYR A 135 19.74 -4.49 -15.11
N ALA A 136 19.24 -3.29 -15.44
CA ALA A 136 18.20 -3.11 -16.44
C ALA A 136 18.53 -3.73 -17.83
N PRO A 137 19.74 -3.60 -18.40
CA PRO A 137 20.08 -4.24 -19.67
C PRO A 137 19.99 -5.77 -19.62
N SER A 138 20.43 -6.38 -18.52
CA SER A 138 20.33 -7.83 -18.33
C SER A 138 18.87 -8.26 -18.26
N MET A 139 18.05 -7.55 -17.49
CA MET A 139 16.61 -7.83 -17.39
C MET A 139 15.89 -7.66 -18.73
N TYR A 140 16.29 -6.67 -19.52
CA TYR A 140 15.74 -6.45 -20.86
C TYR A 140 16.05 -7.61 -21.82
N CYS A 141 17.32 -8.05 -21.87
CA CYS A 141 17.74 -9.20 -22.69
C CYS A 141 17.02 -10.49 -22.26
N LEU A 142 16.90 -10.72 -20.94
CA LEU A 142 16.15 -11.85 -20.40
C LEU A 142 14.67 -11.78 -20.77
N TRP A 143 14.03 -10.63 -20.63
CA TRP A 143 12.60 -10.48 -20.93
C TRP A 143 12.25 -10.70 -22.41
N LYS A 144 13.21 -10.47 -23.32
CA LYS A 144 13.06 -10.75 -24.75
C LYS A 144 13.29 -12.21 -25.14
N ASP A 145 13.91 -13.03 -24.29
CA ASP A 145 14.21 -14.43 -24.59
C ASP A 145 12.94 -15.29 -24.54
N ALA A 146 12.72 -16.14 -25.56
CA ALA A 146 11.53 -17.01 -25.57
C ALA A 146 11.51 -18.01 -24.41
N ALA A 147 12.65 -18.34 -23.78
CA ALA A 147 12.67 -19.19 -22.59
C ALA A 147 11.98 -18.51 -21.40
N ILE A 148 12.20 -17.22 -21.19
CA ILE A 148 11.55 -16.46 -20.13
C ILE A 148 10.08 -16.22 -20.47
N LYS A 149 9.74 -15.96 -21.73
CA LYS A 149 8.34 -15.87 -22.17
C LYS A 149 7.59 -17.19 -21.92
N ARG A 150 8.16 -18.34 -22.28
CA ARG A 150 7.59 -19.67 -21.99
C ARG A 150 7.44 -19.93 -20.50
N ALA A 151 8.41 -19.52 -19.67
CA ALA A 151 8.28 -19.60 -18.21
C ALA A 151 7.13 -18.71 -17.70
N PHE A 152 6.97 -17.49 -18.23
CA PHE A 152 5.90 -16.56 -17.88
C PHE A 152 4.50 -17.05 -18.31
N GLU A 153 4.38 -17.75 -19.44
CA GLU A 153 3.12 -18.39 -19.84
C GLU A 153 2.66 -19.42 -18.81
N ARG A 154 3.62 -20.12 -18.19
CA ARG A 154 3.43 -21.09 -17.11
C ARG A 154 3.45 -20.48 -15.70
N ARG A 155 3.29 -19.15 -15.59
CA ARG A 155 3.33 -18.43 -14.29
C ARG A 155 2.33 -18.90 -13.24
N ARG A 156 1.33 -19.70 -13.60
CA ARG A 156 0.40 -20.31 -12.64
C ARG A 156 1.04 -21.43 -11.80
N GLU A 157 2.15 -22.00 -12.28
CA GLU A 157 2.87 -23.09 -11.60
C GLU A 157 3.78 -22.59 -10.46
N PHE A 158 3.96 -21.27 -10.32
CA PHE A 158 4.81 -20.65 -9.31
C PHE A 158 4.26 -19.28 -8.90
N GLN A 159 4.84 -18.70 -7.84
CA GLN A 159 4.35 -17.43 -7.29
C GLN A 159 5.02 -16.25 -8.00
N LEU A 160 4.27 -15.58 -8.88
CA LEU A 160 4.71 -14.39 -9.60
C LEU A 160 3.67 -13.28 -9.48
N SER A 161 4.12 -12.05 -9.22
CA SER A 161 3.21 -10.90 -9.13
C SER A 161 2.65 -10.53 -10.51
N ASP A 162 1.35 -10.25 -10.58
CA ASP A 162 0.66 -9.89 -11.84
C ASP A 162 1.26 -8.65 -12.53
N SER A 163 1.76 -7.69 -11.74
CA SER A 163 2.40 -6.47 -12.25
C SER A 163 3.77 -6.69 -12.93
N VAL A 164 4.37 -7.88 -12.86
CA VAL A 164 5.72 -8.12 -13.39
C VAL A 164 5.79 -7.84 -14.89
N GLN A 165 4.80 -8.28 -15.66
CA GLN A 165 4.73 -8.01 -17.10
C GLN A 165 4.67 -6.51 -17.38
N TYR A 166 3.79 -5.77 -16.69
CA TYR A 166 3.64 -4.33 -16.88
C TYR A 166 4.99 -3.61 -16.74
N PHE A 167 5.76 -3.91 -15.70
CA PHE A 167 7.03 -3.24 -15.50
C PHE A 167 8.13 -3.69 -16.47
N LEU A 168 8.21 -4.99 -16.77
CA LEU A 168 9.22 -5.51 -17.71
C LEU A 168 8.99 -5.02 -19.15
N ASP A 169 7.73 -4.87 -19.56
CA ASP A 169 7.37 -4.26 -20.85
C ASP A 169 7.75 -2.77 -20.93
N ASN A 170 7.91 -2.10 -19.77
CA ASN A 170 8.26 -0.67 -19.68
C ASN A 170 9.66 -0.43 -19.10
N ILE A 171 10.51 -1.45 -19.05
CA ILE A 171 11.78 -1.40 -18.30
C ILE A 171 12.74 -0.31 -18.82
N GLU A 172 12.75 -0.03 -20.12
CA GLU A 172 13.59 1.02 -20.71
C GLU A 172 13.23 2.41 -20.19
N ASN A 173 11.93 2.70 -20.02
CA ASN A 173 11.46 3.97 -19.45
C ASN A 173 11.77 4.06 -17.96
N ILE A 174 11.58 2.95 -17.23
CA ILE A 174 11.81 2.88 -15.78
C ILE A 174 13.30 2.98 -15.45
N ALA A 175 14.18 2.52 -16.34
CA ALA A 175 15.63 2.57 -16.15
C ALA A 175 16.25 3.94 -16.46
N ARG A 176 15.49 4.93 -16.92
CA ARG A 176 16.04 6.27 -17.19
C ARG A 176 16.47 6.95 -15.89
N SER A 177 17.51 7.78 -15.95
CA SER A 177 18.03 8.50 -14.77
C SER A 177 17.06 9.53 -14.21
N ASP A 178 16.16 10.04 -15.04
CA ASP A 178 15.11 11.01 -14.74
C ASP A 178 13.75 10.34 -14.45
N TYR A 179 13.72 9.01 -14.32
CA TYR A 179 12.48 8.29 -14.07
C TYR A 179 11.82 8.75 -12.76
N LEU A 180 10.54 9.12 -12.83
CA LEU A 180 9.67 9.33 -11.68
C LEU A 180 8.41 8.46 -11.84
N PRO A 181 8.02 7.69 -10.81
CA PRO A 181 6.83 6.85 -10.88
C PRO A 181 5.58 7.63 -11.24
N THR A 182 4.88 7.16 -12.26
CA THR A 182 3.55 7.66 -12.59
C THR A 182 2.51 7.08 -11.62
N ASN A 183 1.31 7.67 -11.58
CA ASN A 183 0.18 7.09 -10.86
C ASN A 183 -0.09 5.63 -11.29
N LYS A 184 0.10 5.31 -12.57
CA LYS A 184 -0.04 3.94 -13.09
C LYS A 184 1.02 3.01 -12.52
N ASP A 185 2.27 3.46 -12.43
CA ASP A 185 3.35 2.68 -11.81
C ASP A 185 3.09 2.43 -10.33
N ILE A 186 2.64 3.46 -9.60
CA ILE A 186 2.30 3.37 -8.17
C ILE A 186 1.14 2.39 -7.94
N LEU A 187 0.17 2.35 -8.84
CA LEU A 187 -0.94 1.39 -8.80
C LEU A 187 -0.46 -0.06 -8.97
N HIS A 188 0.47 -0.30 -9.90
CA HIS A 188 1.07 -1.61 -10.13
C HIS A 188 2.10 -2.01 -9.06
N ALA A 189 2.68 -1.04 -8.35
CA ALA A 189 3.69 -1.27 -7.34
C ALA A 189 3.12 -2.05 -6.15
N ARG A 190 3.79 -3.15 -5.82
CA ARG A 190 3.44 -4.05 -4.73
C ARG A 190 4.27 -3.77 -3.50
N ARG A 191 3.58 -3.33 -2.45
CA ARG A 191 4.11 -3.19 -1.07
C ARG A 191 3.22 -3.99 -0.14
N ALA A 192 3.79 -4.92 0.63
CA ALA A 192 3.03 -5.66 1.62
C ALA A 192 2.64 -4.72 2.78
N THR A 193 1.33 -4.56 2.99
CA THR A 193 0.79 -3.75 4.09
C THR A 193 1.07 -4.42 5.42
N LYS A 194 1.91 -3.79 6.24
CA LYS A 194 2.23 -4.24 7.60
C LYS A 194 1.54 -3.29 8.58
N GLY A 195 0.60 -3.80 9.37
CA GLY A 195 -0.17 -2.96 10.30
C GLY A 195 -1.47 -2.40 9.71
N ILE A 196 -1.90 -1.27 10.28
CA ILE A 196 -3.17 -0.60 10.02
C ILE A 196 -2.84 0.78 9.47
N TYR A 197 -3.42 1.13 8.32
CA TYR A 197 -3.27 2.43 7.70
C TYR A 197 -4.63 3.09 7.55
N GLU A 198 -4.77 4.30 8.05
CA GLU A 198 -5.99 5.09 7.90
C GLU A 198 -5.76 6.24 6.92
N PHE A 199 -6.71 6.45 6.02
CA PHE A 199 -6.67 7.56 5.07
C PHE A 199 -8.05 8.18 4.94
N THR A 200 -8.14 9.50 5.04
CA THR A 200 -9.41 10.23 4.94
C THR A 200 -9.51 10.93 3.59
N ILE A 201 -10.58 10.65 2.86
CA ILE A 201 -10.89 11.23 1.55
C ILE A 201 -12.21 12.00 1.67
N PRO A 202 -12.24 13.31 1.40
CA PRO A 202 -13.50 14.03 1.30
C PRO A 202 -14.21 13.67 -0.01
N ILE A 203 -15.39 13.07 0.09
CA ILE A 203 -16.25 12.73 -1.06
C ILE A 203 -17.56 13.49 -0.88
N ASN A 204 -17.86 14.42 -1.78
CA ASN A 204 -19.05 15.29 -1.70
C ASN A 204 -19.18 15.98 -0.32
N ASN A 205 -18.08 16.52 0.21
CA ASN A 205 -17.95 17.14 1.54
C ASN A 205 -18.21 16.21 2.74
N ILE A 206 -18.32 14.91 2.52
CA ILE A 206 -18.39 13.90 3.57
C ILE A 206 -16.98 13.30 3.77
N PRO A 207 -16.42 13.29 4.98
CA PRO A 207 -15.13 12.68 5.22
C PRO A 207 -15.27 11.15 5.28
N PHE A 208 -14.78 10.46 4.26
CA PHE A 208 -14.69 9.00 4.25
C PHE A 208 -13.32 8.57 4.78
N ARG A 209 -13.31 7.90 5.93
CA ARG A 209 -12.11 7.32 6.52
C ARG A 209 -11.98 5.87 6.11
N PHE A 210 -11.05 5.59 5.22
CA PHE A 210 -10.68 4.23 4.82
C PHE A 210 -9.65 3.66 5.77
N VAL A 211 -9.86 2.43 6.22
CA VAL A 211 -8.93 1.66 7.05
C VAL A 211 -8.44 0.46 6.25
N ASP A 212 -7.17 0.49 5.83
CA ASP A 212 -6.50 -0.62 5.13
C ASP A 212 -5.69 -1.44 6.14
N VAL A 213 -5.97 -2.73 6.21
CA VAL A 213 -5.28 -3.68 7.10
C VAL A 213 -4.57 -4.75 6.29
N GLY A 214 -3.42 -5.21 6.79
CA GLY A 214 -2.71 -6.33 6.20
C GLY A 214 -3.60 -7.57 6.08
N GLY A 215 -3.68 -8.16 4.88
CA GLY A 215 -4.51 -9.34 4.59
C GLY A 215 -3.84 -10.70 4.83
N GLN A 216 -2.52 -10.68 5.03
CA GLN A 216 -1.68 -11.83 5.36
C GLN A 216 -2.06 -12.44 6.72
N ARG A 217 -1.96 -13.78 6.89
CA ARG A 217 -2.36 -14.46 8.14
C ARG A 217 -1.67 -13.85 9.36
N SER A 218 -0.38 -13.50 9.23
CA SER A 218 0.41 -12.85 10.29
C SER A 218 -0.14 -11.48 10.72
N GLN A 219 -0.91 -10.80 9.88
CA GLN A 219 -1.47 -9.47 10.14
C GLN A 219 -2.93 -9.53 10.62
N ARG A 220 -3.64 -10.65 10.45
CA ARG A 220 -5.07 -10.78 10.81
C ARG A 220 -5.36 -10.57 12.29
N GLN A 221 -4.40 -10.89 13.15
CA GLN A 221 -4.49 -10.59 14.58
C GLN A 221 -4.65 -9.09 14.85
N LYS A 222 -4.40 -8.18 13.91
CA LYS A 222 -4.62 -6.74 14.11
C LYS A 222 -6.03 -6.29 13.71
N TRP A 223 -6.80 -7.13 13.02
CA TRP A 223 -8.11 -6.75 12.50
C TRP A 223 -9.07 -6.35 13.61
N PHE A 224 -9.03 -7.02 14.77
CA PHE A 224 -9.89 -6.71 15.93
C PHE A 224 -9.80 -5.24 16.38
N GLN A 225 -8.64 -4.60 16.19
CA GLN A 225 -8.39 -3.21 16.58
C GLN A 225 -9.14 -2.21 15.69
N CYS A 226 -9.59 -2.65 14.51
CA CYS A 226 -10.17 -1.77 13.49
C CYS A 226 -11.69 -1.82 13.44
N PHE A 227 -12.33 -2.83 14.05
CA PHE A 227 -13.78 -3.03 13.98
C PHE A 227 -14.59 -2.05 14.82
N ASP A 228 -13.97 -1.36 15.78
CA ASP A 228 -14.69 -0.39 16.59
C ASP A 228 -15.24 0.75 15.73
N SER A 229 -16.53 0.99 15.86
CA SER A 229 -17.26 2.12 15.27
C SER A 229 -17.10 2.22 13.74
N VAL A 230 -17.02 1.09 13.04
CA VAL A 230 -17.01 1.02 11.57
C VAL A 230 -18.42 1.20 11.03
N THR A 231 -18.59 2.05 10.02
CA THR A 231 -19.87 2.27 9.34
C THR A 231 -20.19 1.13 8.38
N SER A 232 -19.19 0.66 7.61
CA SER A 232 -19.35 -0.45 6.68
C SER A 232 -18.02 -1.16 6.40
N ILE A 233 -18.12 -2.43 5.99
CA ILE A 233 -16.98 -3.26 5.60
C ILE A 233 -17.01 -3.46 4.08
N LEU A 234 -15.89 -3.20 3.42
CA LEU A 234 -15.68 -3.56 2.02
C LEU A 234 -14.78 -4.79 1.98
N PHE A 235 -15.34 -5.92 1.58
CA PHE A 235 -14.61 -7.19 1.48
C PHE A 235 -14.13 -7.40 0.04
N LEU A 236 -12.82 -7.40 -0.18
CA LEU A 236 -12.21 -7.53 -1.50
C LEU A 236 -11.67 -8.94 -1.72
N VAL A 237 -11.99 -9.50 -2.88
CA VAL A 237 -11.62 -10.84 -3.30
C VAL A 237 -10.97 -10.79 -4.67
N SER A 238 -9.79 -11.39 -4.80
CA SER A 238 -9.16 -11.61 -6.10
C SER A 238 -9.85 -12.78 -6.81
N SER A 239 -10.51 -12.51 -7.94
CA SER A 239 -11.15 -13.55 -8.74
C SER A 239 -10.15 -14.32 -9.60
N SER A 240 -9.03 -13.71 -9.98
CA SER A 240 -7.97 -14.32 -10.80
C SER A 240 -7.12 -15.36 -10.06
N GLU A 241 -7.10 -15.34 -8.73
CA GLU A 241 -6.29 -16.24 -7.91
C GLU A 241 -6.97 -17.58 -7.60
N PHE A 242 -8.09 -17.93 -8.23
CA PHE A 242 -8.85 -19.15 -7.85
C PHE A 242 -8.04 -20.45 -7.99
N ASP A 243 -7.14 -20.53 -8.97
CA ASP A 243 -6.27 -21.67 -9.26
C ASP A 243 -4.85 -21.52 -8.67
N GLN A 244 -4.62 -20.50 -7.83
CA GLN A 244 -3.34 -20.25 -7.18
C GLN A 244 -3.33 -20.75 -5.74
N VAL A 245 -2.14 -21.09 -5.25
CA VAL A 245 -1.90 -21.40 -3.83
C VAL A 245 -1.46 -20.15 -3.07
N LEU A 246 -1.70 -20.11 -1.76
CA LEU A 246 -1.23 -19.00 -0.93
C LEU A 246 0.29 -18.96 -0.86
N VAL A 247 0.86 -17.74 -0.88
CA VAL A 247 2.30 -17.53 -0.62
C VAL A 247 2.72 -18.06 0.74
N GLU A 248 1.83 -17.95 1.73
CA GLU A 248 2.07 -18.38 3.12
C GLU A 248 1.91 -19.90 3.30
N ASP A 249 1.23 -20.58 2.37
CA ASP A 249 0.87 -21.99 2.49
C ASP A 249 0.61 -22.62 1.11
N ARG A 250 1.60 -23.38 0.62
CA ARG A 250 1.58 -23.95 -0.74
C ARG A 250 0.59 -25.10 -0.93
N TYR A 251 -0.08 -25.54 0.13
CA TYR A 251 -1.08 -26.60 0.07
C TYR A 251 -2.52 -26.06 0.10
N VAL A 252 -2.70 -24.76 0.35
CA VAL A 252 -4.00 -24.12 0.43
C VAL A 252 -4.22 -23.26 -0.81
N LEU A 253 -5.25 -23.60 -1.59
CA LEU A 253 -5.71 -22.74 -2.67
C LEU A 253 -6.24 -21.42 -2.12
N CYS A 254 -5.94 -20.31 -2.79
CA CYS A 254 -6.44 -18.99 -2.43
C CYS A 254 -7.97 -18.99 -2.32
N GLU A 255 -8.69 -19.81 -3.09
CA GLU A 255 -10.14 -19.96 -3.01
C GLU A 255 -10.66 -20.36 -1.61
N PHE A 256 -10.02 -21.31 -0.95
CA PHE A 256 -10.47 -21.81 0.37
C PHE A 256 -10.30 -20.78 1.50
N GLU A 257 -9.55 -19.72 1.26
CA GLU A 257 -9.35 -18.62 2.20
C GLU A 257 -10.23 -17.40 1.94
N LYS A 258 -10.92 -17.34 0.81
CA LYS A 258 -11.82 -16.22 0.46
C LYS A 258 -12.96 -16.02 1.46
N TYR A 259 -13.33 -17.06 2.22
CA TYR A 259 -14.50 -17.05 3.10
C TYR A 259 -14.18 -17.25 4.59
N LYS A 260 -12.89 -17.39 4.97
CA LYS A 260 -12.50 -17.53 6.38
C LYS A 260 -12.31 -16.15 7.02
N VAL A 261 -13.41 -15.57 7.47
CA VAL A 261 -13.45 -14.35 8.31
C VAL A 261 -13.64 -14.70 9.80
N GLN A 262 -13.47 -15.97 10.19
CA GLN A 262 -13.53 -16.40 11.59
C GLN A 262 -12.21 -16.17 12.31
#